data_AF-A0A1G2PCA0-F1
#
_entry.id   AF-A0A1G2PCA0-F1
#
_cell.length_a   1.000
_cell.length_b   1.000
_cell.length_c   1.000
_cell.angle_alpha   90.00
_cell.angle_beta   90.00
_cell.angle_gamma   90.00
#
_symmetry.space_group_name_H-M   'P 1'
#
loop_
_entity.id
_entity.type
_entity.pdbx_description
1 polymer ?
#
loop_
_entity_poly.entity_id
_entity_poly.type
_entity_poly.pdbx_seq_one_letter_code
_entity_poly.pdbx_strand_id
1 'polypeptide(L)'
;MTPLETTMYYAYVLQSKKDGKWYTGATSDLRKRLSEHNANLVSSTKGRSPLEIIYFEACLNEHDAFVREKYLKSGMGKRYLKNRLKRFLSLTGRVHSVRGRLPSATATSNGGFVALMTVIVISVILLTVAIGLNQAGFLTRSQILDAEYKERSSALAEACVDTALLRFAEDSGYTGPETINNIGSNTGTCQIRPVKKDFPVSGQTTIETQAFYNEAVTDLSIVIDTVSLTILSWLEVPQF
;
A
#
# COMPACT_ATOMS: atom_id res chain seq x y z
N MET A 1 31.25 34.23 -56.05
CA MET A 1 30.70 33.56 -54.85
C MET A 1 29.48 34.36 -54.41
N THR A 2 28.29 33.93 -54.81
CA THR A 2 27.04 34.47 -54.28
C THR A 2 26.90 34.00 -52.84
N PRO A 3 26.65 34.89 -51.86
CA PRO A 3 26.35 34.44 -50.51
C PRO A 3 25.12 33.53 -50.57
N LEU A 4 25.21 32.35 -49.96
CA LEU A 4 24.05 31.52 -49.69
C LEU A 4 23.15 32.34 -48.75
N GLU A 5 22.11 32.96 -49.29
CA GLU A 5 21.05 33.61 -48.53
C GLU A 5 20.38 32.54 -47.66
N THR A 6 20.82 32.41 -46.40
CA THR A 6 20.14 31.56 -45.42
C THR A 6 18.86 32.27 -45.00
N THR A 7 17.76 31.98 -45.69
CA THR A 7 16.44 32.49 -45.33
C THR A 7 16.02 31.93 -43.97
N MET A 8 15.98 32.78 -42.96
CA MET A 8 15.46 32.43 -41.63
C MET A 8 13.95 32.59 -41.59
N TYR A 9 13.30 31.72 -40.83
CA TYR A 9 11.86 31.75 -40.57
C TYR A 9 11.60 32.08 -39.11
N TYR A 10 10.53 32.79 -38.83
CA TYR A 10 10.24 33.33 -37.50
C TYR A 10 8.85 32.94 -37.04
N ALA A 11 8.74 32.27 -35.90
CA ALA A 11 7.49 32.16 -35.15
C ALA A 11 7.41 33.34 -34.17
N TYR A 12 6.39 34.17 -34.30
CA TYR A 12 6.32 35.45 -33.58
C TYR A 12 5.01 35.65 -32.82
N VAL A 13 5.08 36.53 -31.81
CA VAL A 13 3.94 36.97 -31.00
C VAL A 13 3.88 38.49 -31.00
N LEU A 14 2.77 39.01 -31.48
CA LEU A 14 2.43 40.44 -31.43
C LEU A 14 1.47 40.71 -30.28
N GLN A 15 1.57 41.89 -29.68
CA GLN A 15 0.57 42.44 -28.78
C GLN A 15 0.02 43.74 -29.34
N SER A 16 -1.29 43.87 -29.40
CA SER A 16 -1.93 45.15 -29.70
C SER A 16 -1.86 46.05 -28.47
N LYS A 17 -1.45 47.31 -28.66
CA LYS A 17 -1.54 48.35 -27.61
C LYS A 17 -2.99 48.74 -27.30
N LYS A 18 -3.90 48.49 -28.23
CA LYS A 18 -5.32 48.89 -28.13
C LYS A 18 -6.12 47.94 -27.25
N ASP A 19 -6.00 46.63 -27.48
CA ASP A 19 -6.78 45.62 -26.76
C ASP A 19 -5.95 44.73 -25.81
N GLY A 20 -4.62 44.86 -25.83
CA GLY A 20 -3.70 44.06 -25.01
C GLY A 20 -3.62 42.57 -25.39
N LYS A 21 -4.39 42.11 -26.37
CA LYS A 21 -4.49 40.71 -26.77
C LYS A 21 -3.33 40.34 -27.69
N TRP A 22 -2.95 39.07 -27.62
CA TRP A 22 -1.86 38.53 -28.44
C TRP A 22 -2.34 38.03 -29.79
N TYR A 23 -1.44 38.07 -30.77
CA TYR A 23 -1.55 37.41 -32.06
C TYR A 23 -0.28 36.60 -32.30
N THR A 24 -0.42 35.36 -32.77
CA THR A 24 0.72 34.46 -33.04
C THR A 24 0.69 34.09 -34.51
N GLY A 25 1.83 34.19 -35.19
CA GLY A 25 2.00 33.83 -36.59
C GLY A 25 3.41 33.35 -36.90
N ALA A 26 3.64 32.90 -38.14
CA ALA A 26 4.95 32.62 -38.68
C ALA A 26 5.20 33.41 -39.99
N THR A 27 6.45 33.77 -40.25
CA THR A 27 6.87 34.52 -41.46
C THR A 27 8.37 34.36 -41.71
N SER A 28 8.83 34.49 -42.96
CA SER A 28 10.26 34.62 -43.29
C SER A 28 10.78 36.05 -43.11
N ASP A 29 9.89 37.05 -43.14
CA ASP A 29 10.23 38.46 -42.89
C ASP A 29 9.35 39.03 -41.77
N LEU A 30 9.95 39.17 -40.59
CA LEU A 30 9.28 39.66 -39.39
C LEU A 30 8.99 41.17 -39.45
N ARG A 31 9.86 41.97 -40.10
CA ARG A 31 9.71 43.43 -40.16
C ARG A 31 8.59 43.81 -41.12
N LYS A 32 8.60 43.22 -42.31
CA LYS A 32 7.54 43.39 -43.32
C LYS A 32 6.19 42.96 -42.75
N ARG A 33 6.13 41.82 -42.08
CA ARG A 33 4.87 41.32 -41.50
C ARG A 33 4.34 42.25 -40.40
N LEU A 34 5.21 42.83 -39.57
CA LEU A 34 4.80 43.82 -38.57
C LEU A 34 4.22 45.08 -39.24
N SER A 35 4.84 45.58 -40.31
CA SER A 35 4.29 46.73 -41.04
C SER A 35 2.94 46.44 -41.67
N GLU A 36 2.75 45.25 -42.24
CA GLU A 36 1.45 44.80 -42.80
C GLU A 36 0.35 44.76 -41.74
N HIS A 37 0.65 44.21 -40.55
CA HIS A 37 -0.27 44.19 -39.42
C HIS A 37 -0.65 45.61 -38.97
N ASN A 38 0.33 46.51 -38.87
CA ASN A 38 0.10 47.90 -38.47
C ASN A 38 -0.65 48.72 -39.53
N ALA A 39 -0.46 48.42 -40.81
CA ALA A 39 -1.19 48.99 -41.94
C ALA A 39 -2.61 48.42 -42.13
N ASN A 40 -3.08 47.55 -41.24
CA ASN A 40 -4.39 46.89 -41.32
C ASN A 40 -4.61 46.02 -42.58
N LEU A 41 -3.52 45.57 -43.22
CA LEU A 41 -3.58 44.72 -44.41
C LEU A 41 -3.88 43.25 -44.07
N VAL A 42 -3.76 42.87 -42.81
CA VAL A 42 -4.06 41.51 -42.32
C VAL A 42 -5.44 41.46 -41.67
N SER A 43 -6.35 40.66 -42.25
CA SER A 43 -7.74 40.53 -41.79
C SER A 43 -7.86 40.17 -40.31
N SER A 44 -7.03 39.24 -39.82
CA SER A 44 -7.07 38.76 -38.42
C SER A 44 -6.68 39.79 -37.37
N THR A 45 -6.00 40.88 -37.76
CA THR A 45 -5.60 41.96 -36.84
C THR A 45 -6.16 43.32 -37.25
N LYS A 46 -7.08 43.36 -38.22
CA LYS A 46 -7.68 44.60 -38.72
C LYS A 46 -8.34 45.37 -37.56
N GLY A 47 -8.02 46.66 -37.44
CA GLY A 47 -8.56 47.53 -36.39
C GLY A 47 -7.92 47.38 -35.00
N ARG A 48 -6.85 46.56 -34.89
CA ARG A 48 -6.11 46.31 -33.65
C ARG A 48 -4.74 47.01 -33.64
N SER A 49 -4.39 47.77 -34.66
CA SER A 49 -3.20 48.63 -34.69
C SER A 49 -3.25 49.70 -33.60
N PRO A 50 -2.10 50.10 -33.01
CA PRO A 50 -0.75 49.59 -33.28
C PRO A 50 -0.44 48.28 -32.53
N LEU A 51 0.25 47.37 -33.20
CA LEU A 51 0.81 46.13 -32.69
C LEU A 51 2.33 46.24 -32.53
N GLU A 52 2.84 45.60 -31.48
CA GLU A 52 4.28 45.48 -31.18
C GLU A 52 4.68 44.01 -31.10
N ILE A 53 5.91 43.69 -31.52
CA ILE A 53 6.50 42.37 -31.29
C ILE A 53 6.91 42.27 -29.82
N ILE A 54 6.37 41.28 -29.12
CA ILE A 54 6.73 41.00 -27.73
C ILE A 54 7.59 39.75 -27.58
N TYR A 55 7.62 38.89 -28.60
CA TYR A 55 8.40 37.66 -28.63
C TYR A 55 8.53 37.13 -30.07
N PHE A 56 9.67 36.51 -30.38
CA PHE A 56 9.83 35.71 -31.59
C PHE A 56 10.94 34.66 -31.39
N GLU A 57 10.87 33.59 -32.18
CA GLU A 57 11.88 32.54 -32.29
C GLU A 57 12.28 32.37 -33.75
N ALA A 58 13.58 32.26 -34.02
CA ALA A 58 14.12 32.06 -35.37
C ALA A 58 14.40 30.57 -35.61
N CYS A 59 14.05 30.08 -36.79
CA CYS A 59 14.23 28.72 -37.25
C CYS A 59 14.91 28.75 -38.64
N LEU A 60 15.82 27.81 -38.89
CA LEU A 60 16.42 27.63 -40.21
C LEU A 60 15.45 26.97 -41.20
N ASN A 61 14.57 26.10 -40.69
CA ASN A 61 13.57 25.39 -41.48
C ASN A 61 12.20 26.07 -41.34
N GLU A 62 11.51 26.25 -42.47
CA GLU A 62 10.16 26.80 -42.54
C GLU A 62 9.15 25.96 -41.74
N HIS A 63 9.22 24.63 -41.87
CA HIS A 63 8.32 23.70 -41.21
C HIS A 63 8.43 23.80 -39.70
N ASP A 64 9.65 23.95 -39.17
CA ASP A 64 9.89 24.11 -37.74
C ASP A 64 9.22 25.38 -37.20
N ALA A 65 9.28 26.49 -37.95
CA ALA A 65 8.61 27.73 -37.58
C ALA A 65 7.08 27.57 -37.53
N PHE A 66 6.48 26.85 -38.49
CA PHE A 66 5.04 26.59 -38.51
C PHE A 66 4.60 25.62 -37.40
N VAL A 67 5.35 24.54 -37.15
CA VAL A 67 5.09 23.63 -36.03
C VAL A 67 5.16 24.38 -34.71
N ARG A 68 6.16 25.28 -34.58
CA ARG A 68 6.32 26.11 -33.40
C ARG A 68 5.17 27.10 -33.23
N GLU A 69 4.74 27.79 -34.28
CA GLU A 69 3.57 28.65 -34.28
C GLU A 69 2.32 27.90 -33.80
N LYS A 70 2.08 26.69 -34.33
CA LYS A 70 0.96 25.82 -33.93
C LYS A 70 1.02 25.49 -32.44
N TYR A 71 2.20 25.15 -31.93
CA TYR A 71 2.40 24.93 -30.49
C TYR A 71 2.09 26.19 -29.68
N LEU A 72 2.61 27.36 -30.08
CA LEU A 72 2.41 28.63 -29.36
C LEU A 72 0.94 29.08 -29.33
N LYS A 73 0.13 28.71 -30.34
CA LYS A 73 -1.32 28.93 -30.36
C LYS A 73 -2.10 28.04 -29.36
N SER A 74 -1.55 26.89 -28.97
CA SER A 74 -2.17 25.94 -28.03
C SER A 74 -2.26 26.49 -26.60
N GLY A 75 -3.08 25.85 -25.74
CA GLY A 75 -3.18 26.23 -24.33
C GLY A 75 -1.85 26.11 -23.57
N MET A 76 -1.08 25.05 -23.85
CA MET A 76 0.25 24.84 -23.26
C MET A 76 1.26 25.87 -23.76
N GLY A 77 1.24 26.18 -25.06
CA GLY A 77 2.09 27.22 -25.64
C GLY A 77 1.80 28.62 -25.09
N LYS A 78 0.53 28.96 -24.88
CA LYS A 78 0.14 30.21 -24.20
C LYS A 78 0.65 30.26 -22.76
N ARG A 79 0.65 29.13 -22.03
CA ARG A 79 1.25 29.05 -20.68
C ARG A 79 2.76 29.23 -20.73
N TYR A 80 3.43 28.62 -21.69
CA TYR A 80 4.86 28.81 -21.94
C TYR A 80 5.20 30.29 -22.17
N LEU A 81 4.47 30.97 -23.06
CA LEU A 81 4.69 32.39 -23.35
C LEU A 81 4.48 33.28 -22.12
N LYS A 82 3.44 33.03 -21.31
CA LYS A 82 3.20 33.77 -20.06
C LYS A 82 4.37 33.62 -19.08
N ASN A 83 4.93 32.42 -18.96
CA ASN A 83 6.07 32.18 -18.09
C ASN A 83 7.35 32.81 -18.67
N ARG A 84 7.59 32.68 -19.98
CA ARG A 84 8.75 33.23 -20.69
C ARG A 84 8.78 34.76 -20.63
N LEU A 85 7.62 35.40 -20.77
CA LEU A 85 7.45 36.86 -20.77
C LEU A 85 7.03 37.43 -19.40
N LYS A 86 7.15 36.66 -18.31
CA LYS A 86 6.64 37.03 -16.98
C LYS A 86 7.09 38.43 -16.55
N ARG A 87 8.38 38.75 -16.72
CA ARG A 87 8.95 40.07 -16.37
C ARG A 87 8.46 41.19 -17.29
N PHE A 88 8.39 40.93 -18.59
CA PHE A 88 7.87 41.92 -19.55
C PHE A 88 6.39 42.27 -19.26
N LEU A 89 5.59 41.25 -18.95
CA LEU A 89 4.17 41.42 -18.64
C LEU A 89 3.95 42.10 -17.29
N SER A 90 4.79 41.82 -16.29
CA SER A 90 4.71 42.49 -14.98
C SER A 90 5.07 43.98 -15.08
N LEU A 91 6.05 44.35 -15.90
CA LEU A 91 6.51 45.73 -16.04
C LEU A 91 5.56 46.60 -16.88
N THR A 92 4.88 46.00 -17.86
CA THR A 92 4.00 46.76 -18.76
C THR A 92 2.61 47.02 -18.18
N GLY A 93 2.31 46.57 -16.95
CA GLY A 93 1.00 46.76 -16.28
C GLY A 93 -0.19 46.13 -17.01
N ARG A 94 0.07 45.40 -18.11
CA ARG A 94 -0.92 44.82 -19.02
C ARG A 94 -1.21 43.35 -18.71
N VAL A 95 -0.98 42.94 -17.47
CA VAL A 95 -1.68 41.79 -16.92
C VAL A 95 -3.15 42.21 -16.80
N HIS A 96 -3.92 42.07 -17.88
CA HIS A 96 -5.33 41.78 -17.70
C HIS A 96 -5.34 40.69 -16.65
N SER A 97 -6.03 40.95 -15.54
CA SER A 97 -6.31 39.99 -14.48
C SER A 97 -7.06 38.82 -15.11
N VAL A 98 -6.33 37.98 -15.84
CA VAL A 98 -6.56 36.57 -15.82
C VAL A 98 -6.31 36.29 -14.36
N ARG A 99 -7.40 36.14 -13.60
CA ARG A 99 -7.46 35.30 -12.40
C ARG A 99 -7.02 33.88 -12.82
N GLY A 100 -5.81 33.77 -13.31
CA GLY A 100 -5.03 32.57 -13.49
C GLY A 100 -4.12 32.60 -12.30
N ARG A 101 -4.69 32.15 -11.18
CA ARG A 101 -4.01 31.45 -10.10
C ARG A 101 -2.50 31.40 -10.34
N LEU A 102 -1.76 32.37 -9.77
CA LEU A 102 -0.42 32.03 -9.29
C LEU A 102 -0.60 30.73 -8.48
N PRO A 103 0.29 29.74 -8.57
CA PRO A 103 0.33 28.72 -7.54
C PRO A 103 0.91 29.38 -6.28
N SER A 104 0.12 30.28 -5.70
CA SER A 104 0.17 30.64 -4.30
C SER A 104 -0.91 29.81 -3.64
N ALA A 105 -0.51 29.17 -2.55
CA ALA A 105 -1.34 28.38 -1.68
C ALA A 105 -2.71 29.03 -1.40
N THR A 106 -3.70 28.15 -1.27
CA THR A 106 -5.03 28.30 -0.66
C THR A 106 -6.24 28.75 -1.52
N ALA A 107 -7.21 27.82 -1.56
CA ALA A 107 -8.66 27.97 -1.54
C ALA A 107 -9.40 28.55 -2.77
N THR A 108 -9.93 27.63 -3.59
CA THR A 108 -11.25 27.83 -4.23
C THR A 108 -12.15 26.63 -3.94
N SER A 109 -13.30 26.94 -3.35
CA SER A 109 -14.60 26.24 -3.37
C SER A 109 -14.66 25.03 -4.33
N ASN A 110 -15.02 23.87 -3.76
CA ASN A 110 -15.07 22.52 -4.34
C ASN A 110 -13.72 21.84 -4.67
N GLY A 111 -12.64 22.58 -4.94
CA GLY A 111 -11.28 21.99 -5.06
C GLY A 111 -10.62 21.73 -3.71
N GLY A 112 -10.92 22.55 -2.71
CA GLY A 112 -10.44 22.35 -1.33
C GLY A 112 -11.07 21.14 -0.65
N PHE A 113 -12.36 20.90 -0.90
CA PHE A 113 -13.05 19.72 -0.37
C PHE A 113 -12.46 18.43 -0.93
N VAL A 114 -12.19 18.37 -2.24
CA VAL A 114 -11.56 17.18 -2.84
C VAL A 114 -10.16 16.95 -2.26
N ALA A 115 -9.35 18.00 -2.09
CA ALA A 115 -8.04 17.87 -1.46
C ALA A 115 -8.14 17.38 0.00
N LEU A 116 -9.03 17.95 0.80
CA LEU A 116 -9.26 17.53 2.19
C LEU A 116 -9.77 16.09 2.25
N MET A 117 -10.71 15.72 1.39
CA MET A 117 -11.22 14.35 1.32
C MET A 117 -10.14 13.37 0.90
N THR A 118 -9.25 13.71 -0.03
CA THR A 118 -8.13 12.82 -0.38
C THR A 118 -7.15 12.64 0.77
N VAL A 119 -6.84 13.70 1.54
CA VAL A 119 -5.94 13.60 2.70
C VAL A 119 -6.58 12.79 3.82
N ILE A 120 -7.87 13.00 4.09
CA ILE A 120 -8.62 12.25 5.10
C ILE A 120 -8.69 10.77 4.70
N VAL A 121 -9.04 10.47 3.44
CA VAL A 121 -9.13 9.09 2.94
C VAL A 121 -7.76 8.39 3.00
N ILE A 122 -6.69 9.05 2.56
CA ILE A 122 -5.33 8.48 2.65
C ILE A 122 -4.94 8.26 4.12
N SER A 123 -5.25 9.18 5.02
CA SER A 123 -4.95 9.03 6.45
C SER A 123 -5.72 7.87 7.07
N VAL A 124 -6.99 7.70 6.73
CA VAL A 124 -7.80 6.57 7.19
C VAL A 124 -7.26 5.25 6.64
N ILE A 125 -6.89 5.19 5.35
CA ILE A 125 -6.30 3.99 4.74
C ILE A 125 -4.96 3.64 5.41
N LEU A 126 -4.09 4.62 5.63
CA LEU A 126 -2.81 4.38 6.29
C LEU A 126 -3.01 3.92 7.75
N LEU A 127 -3.99 4.48 8.46
CA LEU A 127 -4.33 4.08 9.81
C LEU A 127 -4.89 2.65 9.86
N THR A 128 -5.78 2.27 8.93
CA THR A 128 -6.35 0.91 8.89
C THR A 128 -5.28 -0.13 8.54
N VAL A 129 -4.38 0.19 7.60
CA VAL A 129 -3.22 -0.68 7.29
C VAL A 129 -2.31 -0.82 8.50
N ALA A 130 -1.98 0.28 9.19
CA ALA A 130 -1.14 0.24 10.39
C ALA A 130 -1.77 -0.60 11.52
N ILE A 131 -3.09 -0.46 11.75
CA ILE A 131 -3.80 -1.28 12.73
C ILE A 131 -3.81 -2.76 12.32
N GLY A 132 -4.07 -3.06 11.04
CA GLY A 132 -4.08 -4.44 10.54
C GLY A 132 -2.74 -5.15 10.72
N LEU A 133 -1.63 -4.46 10.43
CA LEU A 133 -0.28 -5.01 10.63
C LEU A 133 0.03 -5.27 12.12
N ASN A 134 -0.44 -4.42 13.03
CA ASN A 134 -0.23 -4.61 14.47
C ASN A 134 -1.09 -5.73 15.06
N GLN A 135 -2.31 -5.94 14.58
CA GLN A 135 -3.19 -7.01 15.07
C GLN A 135 -2.65 -8.41 14.72
N ALA A 136 -2.04 -8.59 13.54
CA ALA A 136 -1.42 -9.86 13.16
C ALA A 136 -0.28 -10.27 14.12
N GLY A 137 0.49 -9.30 14.62
CA GLY A 137 1.53 -9.56 15.62
C GLY A 137 1.00 -9.94 17.00
N PHE A 138 -0.16 -9.40 17.41
CA PHE A 138 -0.75 -9.74 18.70
C PHE A 138 -1.37 -11.15 18.71
N LEU A 139 -2.08 -11.52 17.64
CA LEU A 139 -2.73 -12.83 17.53
C LEU A 139 -1.71 -13.98 17.40
N THR A 140 -0.55 -13.74 16.80
CA THR A 140 0.52 -14.75 16.71
C THR A 140 1.16 -15.02 18.08
N ARG A 141 1.24 -14.02 18.96
CA ARG A 141 1.82 -14.19 20.30
C ARG A 141 0.95 -15.05 21.22
N SER A 142 -0.38 -14.95 21.14
CA SER A 142 -1.27 -15.80 21.94
C SER A 142 -1.15 -17.27 21.54
N GLN A 143 -1.09 -17.54 20.24
CA GLN A 143 -0.95 -18.92 19.74
C GLN A 143 0.35 -19.60 20.17
N ILE A 144 1.45 -18.84 20.33
CA ILE A 144 2.73 -19.38 20.78
C ILE A 144 2.64 -19.86 22.25
N LEU A 145 1.98 -19.09 23.12
CA LEU A 145 1.83 -19.48 24.52
C LEU A 145 0.92 -20.70 24.67
N ASP A 146 -0.19 -20.74 23.91
CA ASP A 146 -1.10 -21.88 23.90
C ASP A 146 -0.39 -23.15 23.38
N ALA A 147 0.49 -23.01 22.38
CA ALA A 147 1.30 -24.10 21.87
C ALA A 147 2.31 -24.62 22.92
N GLU A 148 2.99 -23.72 23.65
CA GLU A 148 3.91 -24.11 24.73
C GLU A 148 3.16 -24.82 25.87
N TYR A 149 2.00 -24.31 26.29
CA TYR A 149 1.17 -24.98 27.29
C TYR A 149 0.68 -26.35 26.81
N LYS A 150 0.30 -26.47 25.53
CA LYS A 150 -0.09 -27.76 24.94
C LYS A 150 1.07 -28.75 24.95
N GLU A 151 2.26 -28.33 24.54
CA GLU A 151 3.47 -29.16 24.56
C GLU A 151 3.82 -29.65 25.98
N ARG A 152 3.76 -28.75 26.97
CA ARG A 152 3.98 -29.10 28.39
C ARG A 152 2.94 -30.10 28.92
N SER A 153 1.67 -29.90 28.60
CA SER A 153 0.59 -30.82 29.00
C SER A 153 0.73 -32.20 28.36
N SER A 154 1.20 -32.27 27.12
CA SER A 154 1.44 -33.52 26.39
C SER A 154 2.59 -34.33 27.01
N ALA A 155 3.73 -33.69 27.28
CA ALA A 155 4.84 -34.34 27.98
C ALA A 155 4.46 -34.82 29.39
N LEU A 156 3.60 -34.08 30.09
CA LEU A 156 3.08 -34.50 31.40
C LEU A 156 2.15 -35.73 31.28
N ALA A 157 1.33 -35.79 30.23
CA ALA A 157 0.45 -36.93 29.97
C ALA A 157 1.26 -38.20 29.67
N GLU A 158 2.30 -38.12 28.84
CA GLU A 158 3.20 -39.25 28.56
C GLU A 158 3.88 -39.77 29.83
N ALA A 159 4.42 -38.88 30.66
CA ALA A 159 5.03 -39.28 31.93
C ALA A 159 4.04 -39.97 32.89
N CYS A 160 2.78 -39.58 32.83
CA CYS A 160 1.72 -40.16 33.64
C CYS A 160 1.33 -41.56 33.17
N VAL A 161 1.25 -41.75 31.85
CA VAL A 161 1.10 -43.06 31.23
C VAL A 161 2.21 -44.00 31.67
N ASP A 162 3.47 -43.56 31.57
CA ASP A 162 4.62 -44.39 31.95
C ASP A 162 4.54 -44.78 33.42
N THR A 163 4.11 -43.84 34.28
CA THR A 163 3.89 -44.12 35.70
C THR A 163 2.78 -45.14 35.93
N ALA A 164 1.66 -45.04 35.21
CA ALA A 164 0.56 -45.99 35.29
C ALA A 164 0.97 -47.37 34.80
N LEU A 165 1.74 -47.44 33.71
CA LEU A 165 2.27 -48.67 33.14
C LEU A 165 3.24 -49.36 34.09
N LEU A 166 4.15 -48.62 34.73
CA LEU A 166 5.07 -49.15 35.73
C LEU A 166 4.33 -49.75 36.93
N ARG A 167 3.30 -49.06 37.43
CA ARG A 167 2.48 -49.58 38.55
C ARG A 167 1.68 -50.81 38.16
N PHE A 168 1.15 -50.86 36.95
CA PHE A 168 0.47 -52.03 36.43
C PHE A 168 1.43 -53.23 36.23
N ALA A 169 2.67 -52.96 35.85
CA ALA A 169 3.72 -53.99 35.73
C ALA A 169 4.16 -54.52 37.11
N GLU A 170 4.15 -53.68 38.16
CA GLU A 170 4.45 -54.09 39.53
C GLU A 170 3.30 -54.86 40.18
N ASP A 171 2.06 -54.37 40.02
CA ASP A 171 0.84 -55.02 40.49
C ASP A 171 -0.20 -55.12 39.37
N SER A 172 -0.35 -56.33 38.82
CA SER A 172 -1.41 -56.69 37.87
C SER A 172 -2.83 -56.45 38.40
N GLY A 173 -2.98 -56.31 39.72
CA GLY A 173 -4.19 -55.94 40.44
C GLY A 173 -4.56 -54.46 40.35
N TYR A 174 -3.66 -53.57 39.91
CA TYR A 174 -3.88 -52.13 39.86
C TYR A 174 -5.15 -51.76 39.09
N THR A 175 -6.09 -51.10 39.77
CA THR A 175 -7.38 -50.67 39.20
C THR A 175 -7.49 -49.16 39.00
N GLY A 176 -6.56 -48.36 39.53
CA GLY A 176 -6.78 -46.91 39.71
C GLY A 176 -8.04 -46.62 40.57
N PRO A 177 -8.51 -45.36 40.69
CA PRO A 177 -7.96 -44.12 40.15
C PRO A 177 -6.96 -43.44 41.11
N GLU A 178 -6.09 -42.60 40.56
CA GLU A 178 -5.11 -41.86 41.36
C GLU A 178 -4.83 -40.49 40.74
N THR A 179 -4.63 -39.50 41.60
CA THR A 179 -4.18 -38.16 41.19
C THR A 179 -2.75 -37.96 41.68
N ILE A 180 -1.83 -37.73 40.74
CA ILE A 180 -0.43 -37.47 41.02
C ILE A 180 -0.16 -36.00 40.73
N ASN A 181 0.31 -35.28 41.74
CA ASN A 181 0.72 -33.89 41.59
C ASN A 181 2.23 -33.83 41.36
N ASN A 182 2.66 -33.00 40.41
CA ASN A 182 4.05 -32.73 40.07
C ASN A 182 4.86 -34.01 39.73
N ILE A 183 4.56 -34.61 38.57
CA ILE A 183 5.33 -35.75 38.06
C ILE A 183 6.69 -35.26 37.57
N GLY A 184 7.76 -35.66 38.28
CA GLY A 184 9.14 -35.29 37.95
C GLY A 184 9.42 -33.80 38.14
N SER A 185 9.93 -33.13 37.10
CA SER A 185 10.21 -31.69 37.09
C SER A 185 9.05 -30.82 36.57
N ASN A 186 7.93 -31.44 36.17
CA ASN A 186 6.82 -30.71 35.57
C ASN A 186 5.83 -30.26 36.65
N THR A 187 5.49 -28.96 36.66
CA THR A 187 4.50 -28.38 37.59
C THR A 187 3.09 -28.56 37.03
N GLY A 188 2.48 -29.73 37.24
CA GLY A 188 1.13 -30.02 36.78
C GLY A 188 0.50 -31.18 37.53
N THR A 189 -0.78 -31.44 37.26
CA THR A 189 -1.51 -32.55 37.90
C THR A 189 -1.85 -33.59 36.83
N CYS A 190 -1.66 -34.87 37.17
CA CYS A 190 -2.16 -35.96 36.34
C CYS A 190 -3.17 -36.79 37.11
N GLN A 191 -4.21 -37.22 36.43
CA GLN A 191 -5.23 -38.13 36.93
C GLN A 191 -5.23 -39.41 36.08
N ILE A 192 -4.94 -40.53 36.74
CA ILE A 192 -5.09 -41.87 36.17
C ILE A 192 -6.54 -42.29 36.45
N ARG A 193 -7.31 -42.56 35.40
CA ARG A 193 -8.68 -43.06 35.49
C ARG A 193 -8.68 -44.57 35.83
N PRO A 194 -9.84 -45.12 36.24
CA PRO A 194 -9.94 -46.55 36.52
C PRO A 194 -9.53 -47.39 35.31
N VAL A 195 -8.62 -48.34 35.54
CA VAL A 195 -8.07 -49.22 34.51
C VAL A 195 -9.16 -50.21 34.06
N LYS A 196 -9.44 -50.24 32.75
CA LYS A 196 -10.45 -51.12 32.16
C LYS A 196 -9.78 -52.40 31.66
N LYS A 197 -9.92 -53.49 32.41
CA LYS A 197 -9.40 -54.82 32.03
C LYS A 197 -10.36 -55.53 31.08
N ASP A 198 -9.81 -56.37 30.20
CA ASP A 198 -10.53 -57.13 29.17
C ASP A 198 -11.39 -56.24 28.23
N PHE A 199 -10.89 -55.04 27.96
CA PHE A 199 -11.53 -54.06 27.07
C PHE A 199 -10.47 -53.45 26.14
N PRO A 200 -10.69 -53.41 24.81
CA PRO A 200 -11.90 -53.80 24.07
C PRO A 200 -12.04 -55.32 23.79
N VAL A 201 -10.99 -56.10 24.02
CA VAL A 201 -10.94 -57.56 23.79
C VAL A 201 -10.33 -58.24 25.02
N SER A 202 -10.67 -59.50 25.28
CA SER A 202 -10.07 -60.27 26.39
C SER A 202 -8.55 -60.37 26.22
N GLY A 203 -7.82 -60.16 27.31
CA GLY A 203 -6.36 -60.08 27.30
C GLY A 203 -5.79 -58.69 26.98
N GLN A 204 -6.66 -57.68 26.79
CA GLN A 204 -6.23 -56.29 26.65
C GLN A 204 -6.68 -55.45 27.84
N THR A 205 -5.87 -54.47 28.20
CA THR A 205 -6.18 -53.50 29.24
C THR A 205 -6.08 -52.09 28.68
N THR A 206 -7.11 -51.28 28.92
CA THR A 206 -7.13 -49.86 28.56
C THR A 206 -6.81 -49.01 29.78
N ILE A 207 -5.82 -48.15 29.64
CA ILE A 207 -5.42 -47.14 30.63
C ILE A 207 -5.74 -45.77 30.05
N GLU A 208 -6.49 -44.98 30.82
CA GLU A 208 -6.89 -43.62 30.46
C GLU A 208 -6.27 -42.65 31.46
N THR A 209 -5.52 -41.66 30.97
CA THR A 209 -4.84 -40.66 31.81
C THR A 209 -5.16 -39.27 31.31
N GLN A 210 -5.38 -38.35 32.24
CA GLN A 210 -5.68 -36.95 31.97
C GLN A 210 -4.66 -36.06 32.66
N ALA A 211 -3.93 -35.25 31.90
CA ALA A 211 -2.94 -34.31 32.42
C ALA A 211 -3.41 -32.87 32.29
N PHE A 212 -3.24 -32.10 33.37
CA PHE A 212 -3.59 -30.70 33.46
C PHE A 212 -2.33 -29.86 33.69
N TYR A 213 -2.10 -28.89 32.81
CA TYR A 213 -1.06 -27.89 32.94
C TYR A 213 -1.61 -26.50 32.60
N ASN A 214 -1.77 -25.66 33.62
CA ASN A 214 -2.45 -24.36 33.50
C ASN A 214 -3.82 -24.48 32.84
N GLU A 215 -3.99 -23.96 31.62
CA GLU A 215 -5.24 -23.98 30.83
C GLU A 215 -5.26 -25.11 29.78
N ALA A 216 -4.18 -25.86 29.63
CA ALA A 216 -4.07 -26.97 28.68
C ALA A 216 -4.40 -28.31 29.35
N VAL A 217 -5.25 -29.09 28.69
CA VAL A 217 -5.60 -30.47 29.08
C VAL A 217 -5.18 -31.41 27.95
N THR A 218 -4.55 -32.53 28.32
CA THR A 218 -4.22 -33.61 27.38
C THR A 218 -4.70 -34.93 27.94
N ASP A 219 -5.50 -35.62 27.13
CA ASP A 219 -6.17 -36.87 27.44
C ASP A 219 -5.57 -37.98 26.58
N LEU A 220 -4.94 -38.99 27.22
CA LEU A 220 -4.32 -40.13 26.53
C LEU A 220 -5.03 -41.43 26.88
N SER A 221 -5.43 -42.18 25.84
CA SER A 221 -5.96 -43.54 25.95
C SER A 221 -4.99 -44.52 25.33
N ILE A 222 -4.59 -45.52 26.11
CA ILE A 222 -3.62 -46.53 25.71
C ILE A 222 -4.20 -47.90 25.94
N VAL A 223 -4.04 -48.78 24.96
CA VAL A 223 -4.39 -50.19 25.06
C VAL A 223 -3.11 -51.00 25.09
N ILE A 224 -2.95 -51.84 26.11
CA ILE A 224 -1.83 -52.75 26.26
C ILE A 224 -2.30 -54.20 26.26
N ASP A 225 -1.42 -55.10 25.83
CA ASP A 225 -1.58 -56.54 26.02
C ASP A 225 -1.23 -56.91 27.47
N THR A 226 -2.10 -57.67 28.16
CA THR A 226 -1.93 -57.96 29.60
C THR A 226 -0.80 -58.93 29.91
N VAL A 227 -0.35 -59.72 28.92
CA VAL A 227 0.66 -60.76 29.13
C VAL A 227 2.05 -60.25 28.76
N SER A 228 2.15 -59.59 27.61
CA SER A 228 3.42 -59.10 27.07
C SER A 228 3.73 -57.65 27.45
N LEU A 229 2.77 -56.93 28.04
CA LEU A 229 2.86 -55.49 28.37
C LEU A 229 3.25 -54.61 27.16
N THR A 230 3.02 -55.10 25.94
CA THR A 230 3.27 -54.32 24.73
C THR A 230 2.14 -53.34 24.49
N ILE A 231 2.49 -52.14 24.06
CA ILE A 231 1.53 -51.10 23.69
C ILE A 231 0.92 -51.44 22.32
N LEU A 232 -0.39 -51.67 22.29
CA LEU A 232 -1.17 -51.98 21.09
C LEU A 232 -1.76 -50.72 20.45
N SER A 233 -2.13 -49.72 21.26
CA SER A 233 -2.58 -48.42 20.77
C SER A 233 -2.14 -47.29 21.69
N TRP A 234 -1.89 -46.12 21.10
CA TRP A 234 -1.56 -44.90 21.81
C TRP A 234 -2.26 -43.75 21.09
N LEU A 235 -3.30 -43.20 21.73
CA LEU A 235 -4.15 -42.19 21.10
C LEU A 235 -4.41 -41.04 22.07
N GLU A 236 -4.24 -39.83 21.57
CA GLU A 236 -4.77 -38.64 22.21
C GLU A 236 -6.26 -38.52 21.86
N VAL A 237 -7.11 -38.45 22.90
CA VAL A 237 -8.56 -38.30 22.73
C VAL A 237 -8.95 -36.86 23.04
N PRO A 238 -9.95 -36.28 22.34
CA PRO A 238 -10.34 -34.88 22.58
C PRO A 238 -11.06 -34.68 23.92
N GLN A 239 -11.65 -35.74 24.46
CA GLN A 239 -12.32 -35.79 25.76
C GLN A 239 -12.61 -37.26 26.12
N PHE A 240 -12.56 -37.59 27.41
CA PHE A 240 -12.98 -38.89 27.95
C PHE A 240 -14.44 -38.90 28.40
#